data_AF-A0A7J8X8R7-F1
#
_entry.id   AF-A0A7J8X8R7-F1
#
_cell.length_a   1.000
_cell.length_b   1.000
_cell.length_c   1.000
_cell.angle_alpha   90.00
_cell.angle_beta   90.00
_cell.angle_gamma   90.00
#
_symmetry.space_group_name_H-M   'P 1'
#
loop_
_entity.id
_entity.type
_entity.pdbx_description
1 polymer ?
#
loop_
_entity_poly.entity_id
_entity_poly.type
_entity_poly.pdbx_seq_one_letter_code
_entity_poly.pdbx_strand_id
1 'polypeptide(L)'
;MPKKDLAEEVWRLQAALGEQSEITKYSQQEFERLQNEKVLCRVCFEREIRVVLLPCRHRILCSTCCEKCRKCPICRVSIEERLPVYDV
;
A
#
# COMPACT_ATOMS: atom_id res chain seq x y z
N MET A 1 22.77 44.12 -0.31
CA MET A 1 21.55 43.91 0.52
C MET A 1 21.84 44.30 1.96
N PRO A 2 20.98 45.13 2.58
CA PRO A 2 20.93 45.32 4.02
C PRO A 2 20.78 43.99 4.78
N LYS A 3 21.38 43.88 5.96
CA LYS A 3 21.30 42.66 6.82
C LYS A 3 19.87 42.32 7.26
N LYS A 4 18.98 43.32 7.34
CA LYS A 4 17.57 43.14 7.72
C LYS A 4 16.78 42.40 6.65
N ASP A 5 16.95 42.80 5.40
CA ASP A 5 16.31 42.18 4.23
C ASP A 5 16.75 40.71 4.07
N LEU A 6 18.01 40.40 4.39
CA LEU A 6 18.50 39.03 4.38
C LEU A 6 17.84 38.17 5.47
N ALA A 7 17.64 38.72 6.67
CA ALA A 7 17.01 37.98 7.77
C ALA A 7 15.52 37.68 7.48
N GLU A 8 14.81 38.63 6.86
CA GLU A 8 13.43 38.44 6.44
C GLU A 8 13.31 37.35 5.36
N GLU A 9 14.21 37.36 4.38
CA GLU A 9 14.24 36.35 3.33
C GLU A 9 14.57 34.95 3.86
N VAL A 10 15.53 34.84 4.80
CA VAL A 10 15.82 33.56 5.47
C VAL A 10 14.58 33.03 6.20
N TRP A 11 13.84 33.90 6.90
CA TRP A 11 12.64 33.48 7.61
C TRP A 11 11.54 33.00 6.65
N ARG A 12 11.34 33.69 5.53
CA ARG A 12 10.40 33.25 4.47
C ARG A 12 10.79 31.90 3.89
N LEU A 13 12.07 31.69 3.57
CA LEU A 13 12.57 30.42 3.04
C LEU A 13 12.43 29.28 4.05
N GLN A 14 12.67 29.55 5.34
CA GLN A 14 12.48 28.57 6.41
C GLN A 14 11.00 28.19 6.57
N ALA A 15 10.07 29.14 6.49
CA ALA A 15 8.63 28.87 6.52
C ALA A 15 8.20 28.00 5.32
N ALA A 16 8.60 28.37 4.10
CA ALA A 16 8.31 27.62 2.89
C ALA A 16 8.91 26.20 2.91
N LEU A 17 10.14 26.04 3.43
CA LEU A 17 10.76 24.72 3.61
C LEU A 17 10.01 23.87 4.65
N GLY A 18 9.52 24.51 5.72
CA GLY A 18 8.66 23.86 6.72
C GLY A 18 7.41 23.27 6.08
N GLU A 19 6.66 24.08 5.33
CA GLU A 19 5.47 23.64 4.59
C GLU A 19 5.77 22.51 3.60
N GLN A 20 6.85 22.63 2.82
CA GLN A 20 7.27 21.61 1.86
C GLN A 20 7.64 20.29 2.56
N SER A 21 8.27 20.35 3.73
CA SER A 21 8.63 19.17 4.51
C SER A 21 7.41 18.41 5.00
N GLU A 22 6.35 19.11 5.44
CA GLU A 22 5.10 18.50 5.88
C GLU A 22 4.35 17.82 4.73
N ILE A 23 4.29 18.47 3.56
CA ILE A 23 3.70 17.88 2.35
C ILE A 23 4.44 16.59 1.97
N THR A 24 5.77 16.60 2.02
CA THR A 24 6.59 15.45 1.67
C THR A 24 6.35 14.29 2.64
N LYS A 25 6.29 14.57 3.95
CA LYS A 25 5.98 13.55 4.97
C LYS A 25 4.61 12.92 4.76
N TYR A 26 3.58 13.73 4.51
CA TYR A 26 2.24 13.22 4.24
C TYR A 26 2.22 12.32 2.99
N SER A 27 2.87 12.75 1.90
CA SER A 27 2.96 11.95 0.69
C SER A 27 3.69 10.62 0.91
N GLN A 28 4.72 10.59 1.75
CA GLN A 28 5.45 9.36 2.10
C GLN A 28 4.57 8.42 2.92
N GLN A 29 3.87 8.93 3.93
CA GLN A 29 2.95 8.13 4.76
C GLN A 29 1.83 7.50 3.93
N GLU A 30 1.21 8.28 3.03
CA GLU A 30 0.18 7.75 2.13
C GLU A 30 0.74 6.71 1.17
N PHE A 31 1.97 6.91 0.66
CA PHE A 31 2.62 5.92 -0.19
C PHE A 31 2.84 4.60 0.56
N GLU A 32 3.38 4.64 1.78
CA GLU A 32 3.58 3.46 2.62
C GLU A 32 2.26 2.76 2.94
N ARG A 33 1.22 3.51 3.29
CA ARG A 33 -0.13 2.98 3.52
C ARG A 33 -0.64 2.22 2.30
N LEU A 34 -0.55 2.81 1.11
CA LEU A 34 -0.97 2.19 -0.14
C LEU A 34 -0.14 0.95 -0.51
N GLN A 35 1.17 0.94 -0.20
CA GLN A 35 2.00 -0.26 -0.40
C GLN A 35 1.56 -1.39 0.52
N ASN A 36 1.28 -1.10 1.79
CA ASN A 36 0.80 -2.09 2.75
C ASN A 36 -0.57 -2.65 2.33
N GLU A 37 -1.49 -1.83 1.83
CA GLU A 37 -2.79 -2.30 1.33
C GLU A 37 -2.70 -3.19 0.07
N LYS A 38 -1.60 -3.12 -0.70
CA LYS A 38 -1.40 -3.97 -1.87
C LYS A 38 -1.21 -5.44 -1.52
N VAL A 39 -0.59 -5.72 -0.37
CA VAL A 39 -0.25 -7.09 0.05
C VAL A 39 -1.35 -7.76 0.87
N LEU A 40 -2.40 -7.03 1.26
CA LEU A 40 -3.49 -7.56 2.08
C LEU A 40 -4.55 -8.31 1.27
N CYS A 41 -5.11 -9.35 1.90
CA CYS A 41 -6.19 -10.18 1.40
C CYS A 41 -7.41 -9.34 1.02
N ARG A 42 -7.93 -9.55 -0.19
CA ARG A 42 -9.08 -8.79 -0.75
C ARG A 42 -10.44 -9.17 -0.17
N VAL A 43 -10.46 -10.02 0.85
CA VAL A 43 -11.68 -10.43 1.56
C VAL A 43 -11.70 -9.90 2.99
N CYS A 44 -10.64 -10.11 3.77
CA CYS A 44 -10.59 -9.64 5.16
C CYS A 44 -9.89 -8.29 5.34
N PHE A 45 -9.07 -7.84 4.37
CA PHE A 45 -8.27 -6.61 4.46
C PHE A 45 -7.39 -6.53 5.71
N GLU A 46 -7.01 -7.68 6.27
CA GLU A 46 -6.32 -7.79 7.56
C GLU A 46 -5.04 -8.62 7.46
N ARG A 47 -5.12 -9.78 6.78
CA ARG A 47 -4.00 -10.71 6.62
C ARG A 47 -3.39 -10.59 5.24
N GLU A 48 -2.09 -10.83 5.14
CA GLU A 48 -1.37 -10.88 3.87
C GLU A 48 -1.92 -11.95 2.92
N ILE A 49 -1.80 -11.68 1.63
CA ILE A 49 -2.09 -12.63 0.57
C ILE A 49 -1.03 -13.74 0.60
N ARG A 50 -1.48 -15.00 0.64
CA ARG A 50 -0.58 -16.17 0.76
C ARG A 50 -0.90 -17.31 -0.19
N VAL A 51 -1.90 -17.15 -1.08
CA VAL A 51 -2.27 -18.20 -2.02
C VAL A 51 -2.51 -17.69 -3.44
N VAL A 52 -2.18 -18.53 -4.41
CA VAL A 52 -2.56 -18.41 -5.81
C VAL A 52 -3.71 -19.37 -6.10
N LEU A 53 -4.75 -18.87 -6.77
CA LEU A 53 -5.95 -19.64 -7.10
C LEU A 53 -5.85 -20.20 -8.52
N LEU A 54 -5.87 -21.52 -8.69
CA LEU A 54 -5.86 -22.16 -10.01
C LEU A 54 -7.27 -22.54 -10.48
N PRO A 55 -7.55 -22.47 -11.80
CA PRO A 55 -6.61 -22.17 -12.89
C PRO A 55 -6.38 -20.68 -13.18
N CYS A 56 -7.13 -19.78 -12.53
CA CYS A 56 -7.15 -18.35 -12.91
C CYS A 56 -5.90 -17.53 -12.54
N ARG A 57 -5.02 -18.07 -11.69
CA ARG A 57 -3.77 -17.48 -11.18
C ARG A 57 -3.90 -16.17 -10.39
N HIS A 58 -5.09 -15.77 -9.95
CA HIS A 58 -5.22 -14.59 -9.07
C HIS A 58 -4.61 -14.87 -7.68
N ARG A 59 -3.70 -13.98 -7.24
CA ARG A 59 -3.08 -13.96 -5.91
C ARG A 59 -3.73 -12.85 -5.07
N ILE A 60 -4.83 -13.18 -4.39
CA ILE A 60 -5.69 -12.17 -3.71
C ILE A 60 -6.22 -12.58 -2.33
N LEU A 61 -5.98 -13.82 -1.87
CA LEU A 61 -6.51 -14.34 -0.60
C LEU A 61 -5.39 -14.68 0.39
N CYS A 62 -5.66 -14.48 1.68
CA CYS A 62 -4.89 -15.09 2.76
C CYS A 62 -5.26 -16.58 2.92
N SER A 63 -4.45 -17.32 3.69
CA SER A 63 -4.66 -18.75 3.96
C SER A 63 -6.02 -19.07 4.58
N THR A 64 -6.57 -18.20 5.43
CA THR A 64 -7.88 -18.45 6.06
C THR A 64 -9.05 -18.14 5.12
N CYS A 65 -8.95 -17.07 4.33
CA CYS A 65 -10.05 -16.68 3.44
C CYS A 65 -10.17 -17.61 2.22
N CYS A 66 -9.07 -18.22 1.78
CA CYS A 66 -9.09 -19.09 0.62
C CYS A 66 -9.89 -20.39 0.82
N GLU A 67 -9.99 -20.88 2.06
CA GLU A 67 -10.79 -22.05 2.42
C GLU A 67 -12.29 -21.78 2.30
N LYS A 68 -12.72 -20.53 2.56
CA LYS A 68 -14.13 -20.11 2.50
C LYS A 68 -14.61 -19.83 1.08
N CYS A 69 -13.70 -19.61 0.13
CA CYS A 69 -14.04 -19.27 -1.25
C CYS A 69 -14.05 -20.52 -2.14
N ARG A 70 -15.14 -20.75 -2.88
CA ARG A 70 -15.22 -21.77 -3.95
C ARG A 70 -14.95 -21.24 -5.36
N LYS A 71 -15.08 -19.92 -5.55
CA LYS A 71 -14.80 -19.21 -6.80
C LYS A 71 -13.88 -18.03 -6.51
N CYS A 72 -13.05 -17.66 -7.48
CA CYS A 72 -12.20 -16.48 -7.38
C CYS A 72 -13.06 -15.21 -7.21
N PRO A 73 -12.84 -14.38 -6.17
CA PRO A 73 -13.55 -13.11 -5.99
C PRO A 73 -13.38 -12.10 -7.15
N ILE A 74 -12.29 -12.21 -7.91
CA ILE A 74 -11.98 -11.30 -9.02
C ILE A 74 -12.69 -11.72 -10.30
N CYS A 75 -12.39 -12.92 -10.80
CA CYS A 75 -12.87 -13.38 -12.11
C CYS A 75 -14.00 -14.41 -12.04
N ARG A 76 -14.43 -14.82 -10.84
CA ARG A 76 -15.52 -15.78 -10.60
C ARG A 76 -15.29 -17.20 -11.15
N VAL A 77 -14.12 -17.50 -11.68
CA VAL A 77 -13.70 -18.86 -12.06
C VAL A 77 -13.67 -19.76 -10.83
N SER A 78 -14.13 -21.00 -10.96
CA SER A 78 -14.08 -22.02 -9.89
C SER A 78 -12.64 -22.29 -9.46
N ILE A 79 -12.42 -22.40 -8.15
CA ILE A 79 -11.10 -22.68 -7.59
C ILE A 79 -10.94 -24.19 -7.54
N GLU A 80 -10.04 -24.71 -8.37
CA GLU A 80 -9.72 -26.14 -8.44
C GLU A 80 -8.58 -26.49 -7.48
N GLU A 81 -7.53 -25.65 -7.46
CA GLU A 81 -6.35 -25.84 -6.62
C GLU A 81 -5.92 -24.52 -5.98
N ARG A 82 -5.27 -24.61 -4.81
CA ARG A 82 -4.73 -23.49 -4.03
C ARG A 82 -3.25 -23.74 -3.79
N LEU A 83 -2.40 -22.91 -4.36
CA LEU A 83 -0.96 -22.98 -4.16
C LEU A 83 -0.51 -21.94 -3.13
N PRO A 84 0.05 -22.36 -1.97
CA PRO A 84 0.69 -21.45 -1.03
C PRO A 84 1.88 -20.74 -1.68
N VAL A 85 2.05 -19.47 -1.36
CA VAL A 85 3.20 -18.66 -1.79
C VAL A 85 3.94 -18.16 -0.55
N TYR A 86 5.26 -18.28 -0.58
CA TYR A 86 6.17 -17.74 0.41
C TYR A 86 7.02 -16.71 -0.31
N ASP A 87 6.96 -15.46 0.15
CA ASP A 87 7.82 -14.40 -0.39
C ASP A 87 9.26 -14.66 0.12
N VAL A 88 10.25 -14.53 -0.78
CA VAL A 88 11.68 -14.80 -0.53
C VAL A 88 12.40 -13.52 -0.13
#